data_AF-A0A9D6UN25-F1
#
_entry.id   AF-A0A9D6UN25-F1
#
_cell.length_a   1.000
_cell.length_b   1.000
_cell.length_c   1.000
_cell.angle_alpha   90.00
_cell.angle_beta   90.00
_cell.angle_gamma   90.00
#
_symmetry.space_group_name_H-M   'P 1'
#
loop_
_entity.id
_entity.type
_entity.pdbx_description
1 polymer ?
#
loop_
_entity_poly.entity_id
_entity_poly.type
_entity_poly.pdbx_seq_one_letter_code
_entity_poly.pdbx_strand_id
1 'polypeptide(L)'
;MSGPGNAQEMPVFRTMSLKVADRQQITEGISLDYGALMEAVAFIERLNVFSPWARLNYDLGEAGRIEVGFSSGAPATDLLTPASGDNAAQNALLGLAMFPRVSMRDGRARVQNNQTYEIGYRKVDGGRTYAASLYQDSVRNGTVLMSAPLGFFGTADLLPDLASNSSIFNVGSYRSVGYTASVAQSISQHWTASMAVGNSGVLAPVGDINSGGADGVRHNLRPVRRPWATARISGQFPRSGTRLAGAYMWTTHGTLGPAHAWLTQSWQPQLGLNLQVKQPIPAMGGIPGRFEMTAELRNLLAQGYVPLMSPDG
;
A
#
# COMPACT_ATOMS: atom_id res chain seq x y z
N MET A 1 -13.10 -49.10 2.49
CA MET A 1 -14.12 -48.32 3.23
C MET A 1 -13.53 -46.95 3.50
N SER A 2 -13.99 -45.95 2.75
CA SER A 2 -13.46 -44.58 2.76
C SER A 2 -14.47 -43.72 3.52
N GLY A 3 -14.08 -43.14 4.66
CA GLY A 3 -14.90 -42.15 5.36
C GLY A 3 -14.79 -40.80 4.66
N PRO A 4 -15.88 -40.02 4.53
CA PRO A 4 -15.79 -38.66 4.03
C PRO A 4 -15.05 -37.81 5.05
N GLY A 5 -13.89 -37.29 4.67
CA GLY A 5 -13.19 -36.29 5.46
C GLY A 5 -14.08 -35.06 5.57
N ASN A 6 -14.40 -34.66 6.80
CA ASN A 6 -15.13 -33.43 7.08
C ASN A 6 -14.44 -32.27 6.35
N ALA A 7 -15.15 -31.61 5.45
CA ALA A 7 -14.73 -30.32 4.93
C ALA A 7 -14.58 -29.41 6.15
N GLN A 8 -13.35 -29.01 6.46
CA GLN A 8 -13.09 -28.09 7.55
C GLN A 8 -13.78 -26.78 7.21
N GLU A 9 -14.90 -26.48 7.87
CA GLU A 9 -15.64 -25.23 7.67
C GLU A 9 -14.68 -24.06 7.92
N MET A 10 -14.27 -23.41 6.83
CA MET A 10 -13.47 -22.21 6.95
C MET A 10 -14.30 -21.13 7.64
N PRO A 11 -13.75 -20.42 8.65
CA PRO A 11 -14.47 -19.36 9.34
C PRO A 11 -15.01 -18.35 8.33
N VAL A 12 -16.32 -18.10 8.38
CA VAL A 12 -16.95 -17.12 7.49
C VAL A 12 -16.43 -15.73 7.86
N PHE A 13 -15.69 -15.12 6.94
CA PHE A 13 -15.21 -13.75 7.08
C PHE A 13 -16.36 -12.77 6.80
N ARG A 14 -16.66 -11.88 7.75
CA ARG A 14 -17.67 -10.83 7.59
C ARG A 14 -17.11 -9.48 8.01
N THR A 15 -17.38 -8.45 7.23
CA THR A 15 -16.99 -7.07 7.55
C THR A 15 -18.16 -6.12 7.41
N MET A 16 -18.15 -5.10 8.26
CA MET A 16 -19.00 -3.93 8.13
C MET A 16 -18.10 -2.70 8.30
N SER A 17 -18.18 -1.76 7.37
CA SER A 17 -17.41 -0.52 7.41
C SER A 17 -18.33 0.70 7.37
N LEU A 18 -17.99 1.72 8.15
CA LEU A 18 -18.61 3.04 8.15
C LEU A 18 -17.50 4.08 8.00
N LYS A 19 -17.63 4.96 7.01
CA LYS A 19 -16.67 6.02 6.76
C LYS A 19 -17.34 7.38 6.85
N VAL A 20 -16.69 8.30 7.55
CA VAL A 20 -17.08 9.72 7.63
C VAL A 20 -15.87 10.57 7.28
N ALA A 21 -16.07 11.58 6.43
CA ALA A 21 -15.03 12.49 5.99
C ALA A 21 -15.64 13.86 5.72
N ASP A 22 -14.87 14.91 5.99
CA ASP A 22 -15.24 16.30 5.73
C ASP A 22 -14.00 17.15 5.39
N ARG A 23 -14.24 18.33 4.82
CA ARG A 23 -13.22 19.34 4.51
C ARG A 23 -13.66 20.69 5.05
N GLN A 24 -12.80 21.32 5.83
CA GLN A 24 -13.01 22.65 6.36
C GLN A 24 -11.96 23.63 5.82
N GLN A 25 -12.39 24.76 5.28
CA GLN A 25 -11.50 25.89 5.00
C GLN A 25 -11.31 26.69 6.30
N ILE A 26 -10.07 26.84 6.76
CA ILE A 26 -9.76 27.57 8.00
C ILE A 26 -9.57 29.06 7.72
N THR A 27 -8.74 29.37 6.72
CA THR A 27 -8.45 30.74 6.25
C THR A 27 -8.26 30.73 4.73
N GLU A 28 -8.05 31.89 4.12
CA GLU A 28 -7.46 31.94 2.78
C GLU A 28 -6.08 31.24 2.83
N GLY A 29 -5.88 30.23 1.98
CA GLY A 29 -4.65 29.44 1.91
C GLY A 29 -4.55 28.25 2.87
N ILE A 30 -5.39 28.10 3.91
CA ILE A 30 -5.31 26.95 4.84
C ILE A 30 -6.61 26.14 4.84
N SER A 31 -6.50 24.84 4.58
CA SER A 31 -7.63 23.90 4.65
C SER A 31 -7.28 22.63 5.42
N LEU A 32 -8.29 22.03 6.04
CA LEU A 32 -8.18 20.78 6.79
C LEU A 32 -9.10 19.74 6.17
N ASP A 33 -8.52 18.66 5.66
CA ASP A 33 -9.24 17.42 5.34
C ASP A 33 -9.23 16.54 6.60
N TYR A 34 -10.35 15.96 7.02
CA TYR A 34 -10.37 15.06 8.18
C TYR A 34 -11.47 14.01 8.08
N GLY A 35 -11.29 12.89 8.77
CA GLY A 35 -12.27 11.81 8.77
C GLY A 35 -11.87 10.62 9.63
N ALA A 36 -12.73 9.60 9.59
CA ALA A 36 -12.47 8.33 10.23
C ALA A 36 -13.15 7.18 9.48
N LEU A 37 -12.50 6.02 9.54
CA LEU A 37 -13.06 4.73 9.11
C LEU A 37 -13.26 3.85 10.35
N MET A 38 -14.48 3.34 10.51
CA MET A 38 -14.84 2.35 11.53
C MET A 38 -15.08 1.02 10.85
N GLU A 39 -14.47 -0.04 11.35
CA GLU A 39 -14.63 -1.39 10.79
C GLU A 39 -14.91 -2.39 11.89
N ALA A 40 -15.92 -3.23 11.68
CA ALA A 40 -16.17 -4.42 12.47
C ALA A 40 -15.85 -5.64 11.61
N VAL A 41 -14.83 -6.41 12.03
CA VAL A 41 -14.40 -7.64 11.37
C VAL A 41 -14.80 -8.82 12.24
N ALA A 42 -15.51 -9.79 11.68
CA ALA A 42 -15.74 -11.08 12.32
C ALA A 42 -15.00 -12.15 11.52
N PHE A 43 -13.90 -12.64 12.09
CA PHE A 43 -13.08 -13.69 11.51
C PHE A 43 -12.28 -14.37 12.62
N ILE A 44 -12.68 -15.60 12.97
CA ILE A 44 -12.24 -16.31 14.19
C ILE A 44 -12.70 -15.58 15.47
N GLU A 45 -12.31 -14.32 15.63
CA GLU A 45 -12.75 -13.38 16.66
C GLU A 45 -13.48 -12.18 16.04
N ARG A 46 -14.22 -11.44 16.87
CA ARG A 46 -14.78 -10.13 16.49
C ARG A 46 -13.81 -9.03 16.89
N LEU A 47 -13.41 -8.22 15.92
CA LEU A 47 -12.46 -7.11 16.08
C LEU A 47 -13.13 -5.82 15.62
N ASN A 48 -12.98 -4.75 16.40
CA ASN A 48 -13.43 -3.42 16.02
C ASN A 48 -12.22 -2.50 15.84
N VAL A 49 -12.15 -1.82 14.70
CA VAL A 49 -11.02 -0.97 14.31
C VAL A 49 -11.55 0.45 14.09
N PHE A 50 -10.87 1.42 14.70
CA PHE A 50 -11.14 2.84 14.50
C PHE A 50 -9.90 3.49 13.90
N SER A 51 -10.05 4.06 12.71
CA SER A 51 -8.95 4.54 11.87
C SER A 51 -9.14 6.02 11.52
N PRO A 52 -8.78 6.96 12.42
CA PRO A 52 -8.88 8.40 12.16
C PRO A 52 -7.75 8.89 11.25
N TRP A 53 -8.02 9.96 10.51
CA TRP A 53 -7.04 10.63 9.67
C TRP A 53 -7.33 12.13 9.56
N ALA A 54 -6.29 12.90 9.28
CA ALA A 54 -6.38 14.33 9.01
C ALA A 54 -5.23 14.78 8.10
N ARG A 55 -5.47 15.79 7.27
CA ARG A 55 -4.44 16.47 6.49
C ARG A 55 -4.68 17.98 6.49
N LEU A 56 -3.72 18.72 7.04
CA LEU A 56 -3.66 20.16 6.92
C LEU A 56 -2.94 20.52 5.62
N ASN A 57 -3.54 21.38 4.81
CA ASN A 57 -2.96 21.91 3.58
C ASN A 57 -2.73 23.41 3.76
N TYR A 58 -1.53 23.89 3.49
CA TYR A 58 -1.18 25.30 3.49
C TYR A 58 -0.64 25.71 2.11
N ASP A 59 -1.44 26.47 1.38
CA ASP A 59 -1.11 27.05 0.09
C ASP A 59 -0.33 28.37 0.28
N LEU A 60 0.90 28.39 -0.22
CA LEU A 60 1.81 29.53 -0.18
C LEU A 60 1.83 30.29 -1.51
N GLY A 61 0.84 30.06 -2.38
CA GLY A 61 0.78 30.63 -3.73
C GLY A 61 1.93 30.12 -4.60
N GLU A 62 2.69 31.04 -5.21
CA GLU A 62 3.81 30.70 -6.09
C GLU A 62 4.97 29.98 -5.37
N ALA A 63 5.06 30.10 -4.05
CA ALA A 63 6.05 29.38 -3.26
C ALA A 63 5.71 27.89 -3.10
N GLY A 64 4.53 27.43 -3.49
CA GLY A 64 4.10 26.03 -3.42
C GLY A 64 3.13 25.75 -2.28
N ARG A 65 3.11 24.52 -1.80
CA ARG A 65 2.19 24.04 -0.76
C ARG A 65 2.92 23.19 0.26
N ILE A 66 2.57 23.36 1.53
CA ILE A 66 2.96 22.47 2.62
C ILE A 66 1.75 21.63 3.00
N GLU A 67 1.96 20.34 3.23
CA GLU A 67 0.92 19.39 3.63
C GLU A 67 1.40 18.65 4.88
N VAL A 68 0.57 18.59 5.92
CA VAL A 68 0.86 17.85 7.16
C VAL A 68 -0.22 16.80 7.34
N GLY A 69 0.16 15.53 7.25
CA GLY A 69 -0.74 14.38 7.31
C GLY A 69 -0.61 13.60 8.61
N PHE A 70 -1.73 13.10 9.09
CA PHE A 70 -1.83 12.10 10.14
C PHE A 70 -2.80 11.00 9.70
N SER A 71 -2.45 9.75 9.96
CA SER A 71 -3.38 8.64 9.86
C SER A 71 -3.10 7.58 10.92
N SER A 72 -4.15 6.86 11.31
CA SER A 72 -4.05 5.72 12.22
C SER A 72 -4.93 4.58 11.72
N GLY A 73 -4.52 3.33 11.94
CA GLY A 73 -5.27 2.13 11.56
C GLY A 73 -5.10 1.76 10.10
N ALA A 74 -6.22 1.62 9.40
CA ALA A 74 -6.27 1.28 7.97
C ALA A 74 -5.78 2.44 7.09
N PRO A 75 -5.25 2.18 5.88
CA PRO A 75 -4.78 3.22 4.98
C PRO A 75 -5.88 4.25 4.67
N ALA A 76 -5.57 5.54 4.79
CA ALA A 76 -6.50 6.63 4.49
C ALA A 76 -6.67 6.80 2.97
N THR A 77 -7.43 5.91 2.32
CA THR A 77 -7.60 5.88 0.86
C THR A 77 -8.12 7.20 0.27
N ASP A 78 -8.87 7.98 1.04
CA ASP A 78 -9.37 9.31 0.63
C ASP A 78 -8.25 10.34 0.43
N LEU A 79 -7.17 10.21 1.18
CA LEU A 79 -5.99 11.05 1.03
C LEU A 79 -5.11 10.56 -0.13
N LEU A 80 -5.08 9.24 -0.37
CA LEU A 80 -4.24 8.56 -1.36
C LEU A 80 -4.81 8.62 -2.78
N THR A 81 -6.12 8.71 -2.93
CA THR A 81 -6.82 8.86 -4.22
C THR A 81 -7.66 10.12 -4.19
N PRO A 82 -7.24 11.21 -4.87
CA PRO A 82 -8.05 12.42 -4.93
C PRO A 82 -9.45 12.10 -5.46
N ALA A 83 -10.48 12.57 -4.75
CA ALA A 83 -11.89 12.40 -5.14
C ALA A 83 -12.28 13.11 -6.46
N SER A 84 -11.34 13.78 -7.12
CA SER A 84 -11.56 14.56 -8.33
C SER A 84 -11.18 13.76 -9.59
N GLY A 85 -12.19 13.34 -10.34
CA GLY A 85 -12.06 12.66 -11.64
C GLY A 85 -13.20 11.67 -11.89
N ASP A 86 -13.41 11.24 -13.14
CA ASP A 86 -14.50 10.35 -13.59
C ASP A 86 -14.61 9.01 -12.83
N ASN A 87 -13.60 8.65 -12.03
CA ASN A 87 -13.50 7.38 -11.29
C ASN A 87 -13.70 7.51 -9.78
N ALA A 88 -14.17 8.65 -9.26
CA ALA A 88 -14.32 8.89 -7.81
C ALA A 88 -15.16 7.82 -7.09
N ALA A 89 -16.27 7.39 -7.71
CA ALA A 89 -17.13 6.34 -7.16
C ALA A 89 -16.47 4.95 -7.17
N GLN A 90 -15.70 4.62 -8.22
CA GLN A 90 -14.94 3.36 -8.29
C GLN A 90 -13.81 3.35 -7.26
N ASN A 91 -13.12 4.48 -7.06
CA ASN A 91 -12.08 4.62 -6.04
C ASN A 91 -12.65 4.48 -4.62
N ALA A 92 -13.85 5.02 -4.37
CA ALA A 92 -14.54 4.84 -3.09
C ALA A 92 -14.91 3.37 -2.83
N LEU A 93 -15.37 2.64 -3.87
CA LEU A 93 -15.66 1.20 -3.77
C LEU A 93 -14.40 0.35 -3.58
N LEU A 94 -13.29 0.69 -4.24
CA LEU A 94 -12.00 0.02 -4.04
C LEU A 94 -11.45 0.24 -2.63
N GLY A 95 -11.67 1.41 -2.03
CA GLY A 95 -11.33 1.67 -0.63
C GLY A 95 -12.14 0.82 0.36
N LEU A 96 -13.42 0.53 0.05
CA LEU A 96 -14.26 -0.37 0.86
C LEU A 96 -13.87 -1.85 0.72
N ALA A 97 -13.18 -2.22 -0.37
CA ALA A 97 -12.68 -3.57 -0.61
C ALA A 97 -11.31 -3.84 0.05
N MET A 98 -10.68 -2.81 0.64
CA MET A 98 -9.40 -2.97 1.35
C MET A 98 -9.68 -3.54 2.74
N PHE A 99 -9.41 -4.83 2.92
CA PHE A 99 -9.61 -5.49 4.21
C PHE A 99 -8.54 -5.09 5.23
N PRO A 100 -8.91 -4.98 6.52
CA PRO A 100 -7.94 -4.89 7.59
C PRO A 100 -7.01 -6.10 7.54
N ARG A 101 -5.71 -5.88 7.62
CA ARG A 101 -4.76 -7.00 7.66
C ARG A 101 -4.84 -7.66 9.02
N VAL A 102 -5.39 -8.87 9.05
CA VAL A 102 -5.47 -9.72 10.24
C VAL A 102 -4.37 -10.76 10.19
N SER A 103 -3.81 -11.09 11.33
CA SER A 103 -2.80 -12.14 11.52
C SER A 103 -3.05 -12.92 12.80
N MET A 104 -2.39 -14.06 12.96
CA MET A 104 -2.39 -14.83 14.20
C MET A 104 -1.10 -14.58 14.98
N ARG A 105 -1.23 -14.49 16.30
CA ARG A 105 -0.09 -14.45 17.22
C ARG A 105 -0.49 -15.10 18.54
N ASP A 106 0.27 -16.10 18.97
CA ASP A 106 0.01 -16.84 20.20
C ASP A 106 -1.43 -17.37 20.27
N GLY A 107 -1.98 -17.81 19.13
CA GLY A 107 -3.33 -18.34 19.01
C GLY A 107 -4.45 -17.31 19.01
N ARG A 108 -4.15 -16.01 18.97
CA ARG A 108 -5.14 -14.92 18.95
C ARG A 108 -5.08 -14.11 17.67
N ALA A 109 -6.25 -13.66 17.22
CA ALA A 109 -6.35 -12.77 16.06
C ALA A 109 -5.82 -11.38 16.42
N ARG A 110 -5.01 -10.80 15.54
CA ARG A 110 -4.42 -9.47 15.69
C ARG A 110 -4.59 -8.67 14.42
N VAL A 111 -5.16 -7.47 14.55
CA VAL A 111 -5.21 -6.49 13.46
C VAL A 111 -3.92 -5.69 13.42
N GLN A 112 -3.36 -5.51 12.22
CA GLN A 112 -2.30 -4.55 11.99
C GLN A 112 -2.82 -3.14 12.19
N ASN A 113 -2.12 -2.35 13.00
CA ASN A 113 -2.44 -0.95 13.22
C ASN A 113 -1.21 -0.09 12.92
N ASN A 114 -1.35 0.81 11.95
CA ASN A 114 -0.30 1.75 11.55
C ASN A 114 -0.64 3.14 12.07
N GLN A 115 0.33 3.87 12.59
CA GLN A 115 0.21 5.30 12.88
C GLN A 115 1.27 6.05 12.11
N THR A 116 0.86 7.04 11.35
CA THR A 116 1.72 7.78 10.43
C THR A 116 1.58 9.28 10.70
N TYR A 117 2.72 9.95 10.78
CA TYR A 117 2.85 11.40 10.72
C TYR A 117 3.71 11.75 9.51
N GLU A 118 3.25 12.67 8.68
CA GLU A 118 3.95 13.05 7.46
C GLU A 118 3.92 14.56 7.26
N ILE A 119 5.03 15.11 6.79
CA ILE A 119 5.12 16.48 6.31
C ILE A 119 5.63 16.45 4.89
N GLY A 120 4.91 17.12 3.99
CA GLY A 120 5.24 17.23 2.58
C GLY A 120 5.31 18.68 2.13
N TYR A 121 6.14 18.93 1.13
CA TYR A 121 6.20 20.16 0.37
C TYR A 121 6.07 19.82 -1.11
N ARG A 122 5.28 20.62 -1.83
CA ARG A 122 5.09 20.49 -3.27
C ARG A 122 5.12 21.84 -3.95
N LYS A 123 5.84 21.95 -5.06
CA LYS A 123 5.88 23.15 -5.89
C LYS A 123 5.71 22.79 -7.35
N VAL A 124 4.84 23.51 -8.04
CA VAL A 124 4.72 23.45 -9.50
C VAL A 124 5.43 24.68 -10.06
N ASP A 125 6.33 24.47 -11.00
CA ASP A 125 7.09 25.52 -11.67
C ASP A 125 7.20 25.16 -13.16
N GLY A 126 6.48 25.92 -13.99
CA GLY A 126 6.28 25.60 -15.40
C GLY A 126 5.72 24.18 -15.61
N GLY A 127 6.40 23.38 -16.43
CA GLY A 127 6.02 21.99 -16.71
C GLY A 127 6.53 20.97 -15.69
N ARG A 128 7.10 21.42 -14.56
CA ARG A 128 7.71 20.56 -13.54
C ARG A 128 6.96 20.65 -12.22
N THR A 129 6.82 19.51 -11.55
CA THR A 129 6.34 19.42 -10.17
C THR A 129 7.46 18.83 -9.32
N TYR A 130 7.92 19.58 -8.34
CA TYR A 130 8.85 19.13 -7.32
C TYR A 130 8.07 18.77 -6.07
N ALA A 131 8.45 17.67 -5.42
CA ALA A 131 7.89 17.34 -4.11
C ALA A 131 8.95 16.73 -3.21
N ALA A 132 8.82 16.96 -1.91
CA ALA A 132 9.66 16.34 -0.89
C ALA A 132 8.81 16.06 0.34
N SER A 133 9.02 14.92 0.98
CA SER A 133 8.28 14.56 2.19
C SER A 133 9.14 13.80 3.17
N LEU A 134 8.77 13.89 4.44
CA LEU A 134 9.34 13.16 5.55
C LEU A 134 8.21 12.54 6.37
N TYR A 135 8.41 11.32 6.85
CA TYR A 135 7.42 10.63 7.66
C TYR A 135 8.03 9.92 8.85
N GLN A 136 7.16 9.65 9.82
CA GLN A 136 7.40 8.70 10.90
C GLN A 136 6.19 7.75 11.00
N ASP A 137 6.50 6.46 10.93
CA ASP A 137 5.54 5.37 11.08
C ASP A 137 5.79 4.60 12.39
N SER A 138 4.69 4.23 13.04
CA SER A 138 4.66 3.25 14.11
C SER A 138 3.67 2.16 13.74
N VAL A 139 4.19 0.95 13.48
CA VAL A 139 3.38 -0.22 13.12
C VAL A 139 3.28 -1.15 14.32
N ARG A 140 2.06 -1.55 14.65
CA ARG A 140 1.76 -2.58 15.65
C ARG A 140 1.13 -3.78 14.97
N ASN A 141 1.55 -4.98 15.37
CA ASN A 141 1.10 -6.24 14.75
C ASN A 141 1.30 -6.21 13.23
N GLY A 142 2.46 -5.77 12.78
CA GLY A 142 2.86 -5.78 11.38
C GLY A 142 2.67 -7.17 10.78
N THR A 143 2.25 -7.20 9.53
CA THR A 143 1.97 -8.43 8.80
C THR A 143 2.83 -8.52 7.56
N VAL A 144 3.30 -9.74 7.28
CA VAL A 144 4.02 -10.07 6.05
C VAL A 144 3.38 -11.30 5.42
N LEU A 145 3.35 -11.33 4.10
CA LEU A 145 3.01 -12.55 3.37
C LEU A 145 4.23 -13.48 3.40
N MET A 146 3.97 -14.73 3.73
CA MET A 146 4.96 -15.78 3.82
C MET A 146 4.47 -16.97 2.99
N SER A 147 5.28 -17.34 2.01
CA SER A 147 5.11 -18.60 1.30
C SER A 147 5.98 -19.63 2.00
N ALA A 148 5.37 -20.49 2.80
CA ALA A 148 6.05 -21.60 3.46
C ALA A 148 5.19 -22.87 3.37
N PRO A 149 5.80 -24.07 3.41
CA PRO A 149 5.06 -25.32 3.48
C PRO A 149 4.04 -25.33 4.62
N LEU A 150 2.93 -26.05 4.43
CA LEU A 150 1.94 -26.26 5.49
C LEU A 150 2.63 -26.87 6.72
N GLY A 151 2.44 -26.26 7.89
CA GLY A 151 3.05 -26.70 9.13
C GLY A 151 4.45 -26.15 9.42
N PHE A 152 4.99 -25.26 8.57
CA PHE A 152 6.28 -24.59 8.84
C PHE A 152 6.30 -23.87 10.20
N PHE A 153 5.20 -23.23 10.57
CA PHE A 153 4.88 -22.87 11.96
C PHE A 153 3.53 -23.45 12.37
N GLY A 154 3.28 -23.50 13.68
CA GLY A 154 1.98 -23.88 14.22
C GLY A 154 0.88 -22.89 13.80
N THR A 155 -0.37 -23.36 13.80
CA THR A 155 -1.57 -22.54 13.49
C THR A 155 -1.78 -21.37 14.44
N ALA A 156 -1.04 -21.33 15.55
CA ALA A 156 -1.03 -20.23 16.51
C ALA A 156 -0.41 -18.93 15.96
N ASP A 157 0.46 -19.04 14.94
CA ASP A 157 1.28 -17.94 14.43
C ASP A 157 1.12 -17.66 12.93
N LEU A 158 0.36 -18.52 12.24
CA LEU A 158 0.08 -18.39 10.82
C LEU A 158 -1.41 -18.35 10.56
N LEU A 159 -1.79 -17.40 9.71
CA LEU A 159 -3.13 -17.29 9.18
C LEU A 159 -3.10 -17.57 7.67
N PRO A 160 -3.85 -18.55 7.14
CA PRO A 160 -3.95 -18.75 5.70
C PRO A 160 -4.45 -17.48 5.00
N ASP A 161 -3.80 -17.08 3.91
CA ASP A 161 -4.32 -16.04 3.03
C ASP A 161 -5.44 -16.63 2.17
N LEU A 162 -6.63 -16.03 2.20
CA LEU A 162 -7.78 -16.54 1.45
C LEU A 162 -7.65 -16.28 -0.06
N ALA A 163 -6.80 -15.34 -0.46
CA ALA A 163 -6.63 -14.93 -1.85
C ALA A 163 -5.46 -15.63 -2.56
N SER A 164 -4.62 -16.38 -1.84
CA SER A 164 -3.42 -17.01 -2.41
C SER A 164 -3.01 -18.27 -1.66
N ASN A 165 -2.08 -19.05 -2.21
CA ASN A 165 -1.50 -20.21 -1.52
C ASN A 165 -0.36 -19.79 -0.56
N SER A 166 -0.57 -18.71 0.19
CA SER A 166 0.41 -18.15 1.15
C SER A 166 -0.22 -18.04 2.53
N SER A 167 0.60 -17.72 3.53
CA SER A 167 0.17 -17.45 4.90
C SER A 167 0.56 -16.03 5.32
N ILE A 168 -0.25 -15.41 6.16
CA ILE A 168 0.02 -14.13 6.80
C ILE A 168 0.72 -14.40 8.13
N PHE A 169 1.89 -13.82 8.30
CA PHE A 169 2.71 -13.93 9.50
C PHE A 169 2.78 -12.60 10.25
N ASN A 170 2.66 -12.63 11.57
CA ASN A 170 2.79 -11.46 12.43
C ASN A 170 4.27 -11.22 12.79
N VAL A 171 4.83 -10.10 12.32
CA VAL A 171 6.23 -9.69 12.56
C VAL A 171 6.39 -8.80 13.80
N GLY A 172 5.32 -8.57 14.56
CA GLY A 172 5.35 -7.76 15.77
C GLY A 172 5.24 -6.26 15.50
N SER A 173 5.89 -5.45 16.33
CA SER A 173 5.78 -3.99 16.28
C SER A 173 7.12 -3.37 15.93
N TYR A 174 7.09 -2.34 15.09
CA TYR A 174 8.29 -1.61 14.70
C TYR A 174 7.98 -0.13 14.43
N ARG A 175 9.02 0.69 14.41
CA ARG A 175 8.95 2.09 14.01
C ARG A 175 9.87 2.32 12.83
N SER A 176 9.48 3.26 11.98
CA SER A 176 10.25 3.67 10.82
C SER A 176 10.18 5.18 10.67
N VAL A 177 11.26 5.74 10.15
CA VAL A 177 11.27 7.09 9.60
C VAL A 177 11.79 7.00 8.17
N GLY A 178 11.33 7.90 7.32
CA GLY A 178 11.80 7.97 5.95
C GLY A 178 11.58 9.34 5.34
N TYR A 179 12.17 9.51 4.16
CA TYR A 179 12.01 10.71 3.36
C TYR A 179 12.04 10.37 1.88
N THR A 180 11.49 11.26 1.08
CA THR A 180 11.48 11.20 -0.38
C THR A 180 11.69 12.59 -0.96
N ALA A 181 12.30 12.63 -2.13
CA ALA A 181 12.30 13.77 -3.02
C ALA A 181 11.96 13.29 -4.43
N SER A 182 11.08 14.01 -5.12
CA SER A 182 10.58 13.64 -6.43
C SER A 182 10.49 14.84 -7.36
N VAL A 183 10.61 14.55 -8.65
CA VAL A 183 10.35 15.49 -9.74
C VAL A 183 9.50 14.78 -10.78
N ALA A 184 8.44 15.45 -11.24
CA ALA A 184 7.66 15.06 -12.40
C ALA A 184 7.74 16.14 -13.46
N GLN A 185 7.92 15.75 -14.72
CA GLN A 185 7.97 16.66 -15.86
C GLN A 185 7.00 16.18 -16.94
N SER A 186 6.15 17.09 -17.40
CA SER A 186 5.37 16.90 -18.63
C SER A 186 6.32 16.96 -19.82
N ILE A 187 6.53 15.83 -20.50
CA ILE A 187 7.37 15.73 -21.70
C ILE A 187 6.59 16.22 -22.93
N SER A 188 5.28 15.97 -22.95
CA SER A 188 4.34 16.49 -23.93
C SER A 188 2.97 16.69 -23.29
N GLN A 189 1.98 17.12 -24.07
CA GLN A 189 0.59 17.23 -23.62
C GLN A 189 -0.02 15.90 -23.12
N HIS A 190 0.55 14.77 -23.53
CA HIS A 190 0.00 13.44 -23.23
C HIS A 190 0.97 12.53 -22.49
N TRP A 191 2.19 12.99 -22.17
CA TRP A 191 3.23 12.16 -21.56
C TRP A 191 3.90 12.88 -20.41
N THR A 192 4.05 12.17 -19.30
CA THR A 192 4.74 12.61 -18.09
C THR A 192 5.81 11.59 -17.75
N ALA A 193 7.01 12.08 -17.40
CA ALA A 193 8.02 11.27 -16.73
C ALA A 193 8.24 11.80 -15.32
N SER A 194 8.52 10.90 -14.40
CA SER A 194 8.83 11.24 -13.02
C SER A 194 9.97 10.39 -12.49
N MET A 195 10.75 10.99 -11.58
CA MET A 195 11.79 10.31 -10.84
C MET A 195 11.64 10.65 -9.36
N ALA A 196 11.94 9.69 -8.50
CA ALA A 196 12.01 9.92 -7.06
C ALA A 196 13.14 9.12 -6.44
N VAL A 197 13.69 9.66 -5.36
CA VAL A 197 14.70 9.02 -4.53
C VAL A 197 14.33 9.20 -3.08
N GLY A 198 14.74 8.27 -2.24
CA GLY A 198 14.43 8.37 -0.83
C GLY A 198 15.11 7.33 0.01
N ASN A 199 14.78 7.37 1.29
CA ASN A 199 15.13 6.35 2.24
C ASN A 199 13.88 5.98 3.03
N SER A 200 13.64 4.69 3.21
CA SER A 200 12.47 4.18 3.92
C SER A 200 12.87 3.11 4.91
N GLY A 201 12.11 3.00 6.01
CA GLY A 201 12.22 1.81 6.85
C GLY A 201 11.60 0.61 6.15
N VAL A 202 12.34 -0.47 6.13
CA VAL A 202 11.96 -1.78 5.62
C VAL A 202 12.31 -2.82 6.67
N LEU A 203 11.73 -4.00 6.59
CA LEU A 203 12.14 -5.11 7.45
C LEU A 203 13.22 -5.91 6.73
N ALA A 204 14.30 -6.22 7.44
CA ALA A 204 15.36 -7.08 6.94
C ALA A 204 15.76 -8.11 8.00
N PRO A 205 16.17 -9.32 7.58
CA PRO A 205 16.74 -10.30 8.50
C PRO A 205 18.09 -9.81 9.02
N VAL A 206 18.31 -9.97 10.33
CA VAL A 206 19.57 -9.75 11.03
C VAL A 206 19.93 -11.08 11.69
N GLY A 207 20.96 -11.75 11.18
CA GLY A 207 21.32 -13.10 11.61
C GLY A 207 20.53 -14.20 10.88
N ASP A 208 20.59 -15.42 11.43
CA ASP A 208 19.94 -16.58 10.84
C ASP A 208 18.44 -16.62 11.18
N ILE A 209 17.62 -16.23 10.21
CA ILE A 209 16.15 -16.20 10.31
C ILE A 209 15.54 -17.60 10.45
N ASN A 210 16.29 -18.67 10.18
CA ASN A 210 15.79 -20.05 10.23
C ASN A 210 15.89 -20.68 11.63
N SER A 211 16.56 -20.00 12.57
CA SER A 211 16.76 -20.48 13.94
C SER A 211 15.60 -20.05 14.87
N GLY A 212 15.02 -20.98 15.63
CA GLY A 212 14.10 -20.65 16.74
C GLY A 212 12.62 -20.47 16.41
N GLY A 213 12.13 -21.00 15.27
CA GLY A 213 10.70 -21.00 14.93
C GLY A 213 10.12 -19.60 14.68
N ALA A 214 8.82 -19.41 14.91
CA ALA A 214 8.12 -18.15 14.67
C ALA A 214 8.73 -16.97 15.45
N ASP A 215 9.09 -17.18 16.72
CA ASP A 215 9.70 -16.13 17.53
C ASP A 215 11.12 -15.77 17.06
N GLY A 216 11.88 -16.74 16.57
CA GLY A 216 13.18 -16.50 15.93
C GLY A 216 13.06 -15.61 14.70
N VAL A 217 12.09 -15.89 13.81
CA VAL A 217 11.82 -15.03 12.64
C VAL A 217 11.47 -13.61 13.05
N ARG A 218 10.59 -13.43 14.04
CA ARG A 218 10.23 -12.09 14.56
C ARG A 218 11.43 -11.37 15.18
N HIS A 219 12.25 -12.10 15.92
CA HIS A 219 13.41 -11.54 16.59
C HIS A 219 14.46 -11.08 15.58
N ASN A 220 14.63 -11.81 14.49
CA ASN A 220 15.66 -11.55 13.48
C ASN A 220 15.18 -10.57 12.39
N LEU A 221 13.87 -10.43 12.15
CA LEU A 221 13.35 -9.37 11.29
C LEU A 221 13.36 -8.01 12.01
N ARG A 222 14.29 -7.14 11.63
CA ARG A 222 14.46 -5.81 12.23
C ARG A 222 14.15 -4.69 11.24
N PRO A 223 13.59 -3.57 11.72
CA PRO A 223 13.46 -2.37 10.91
C PRO A 223 14.85 -1.82 10.58
N VAL A 224 15.16 -1.69 9.30
CA VAL A 224 16.38 -1.08 8.78
C VAL A 224 16.02 0.00 7.78
N ARG A 225 16.90 0.97 7.61
CA ARG A 225 16.74 2.05 6.63
C ARG A 225 17.44 1.69 5.34
N ARG A 226 16.71 1.70 4.21
CA ARG A 226 17.29 1.40 2.89
C ARG A 226 17.01 2.53 1.91
N PRO A 227 18.03 2.92 1.13
CA PRO A 227 17.81 3.83 0.03
C PRO A 227 16.99 3.14 -1.06
N TRP A 228 16.27 3.94 -1.81
CA TRP A 228 15.58 3.51 -3.01
C TRP A 228 15.57 4.63 -4.04
N ALA A 229 15.42 4.23 -5.29
CA ALA A 229 15.27 5.13 -6.42
C ALA A 229 14.21 4.55 -7.36
N THR A 230 13.44 5.42 -7.98
CA THR A 230 12.41 4.98 -8.93
C THR A 230 12.24 5.98 -10.06
N ALA A 231 11.95 5.43 -11.24
CA ALA A 231 11.57 6.18 -12.42
C ALA A 231 10.24 5.65 -12.94
N ARG A 232 9.40 6.56 -13.41
CA ARG A 232 8.11 6.25 -14.02
C ARG A 232 7.92 7.08 -15.27
N ILE A 233 7.29 6.48 -16.26
CA ILE A 233 6.76 7.17 -17.43
C ILE A 233 5.31 6.74 -17.63
N SER A 234 4.43 7.70 -17.91
CA SER A 234 3.05 7.39 -18.24
C SER A 234 2.48 8.39 -19.22
N GLY A 235 1.56 7.93 -20.05
CA GLY A 235 0.92 8.78 -21.03
C GLY A 235 -0.19 8.10 -21.80
N GLN A 236 -0.72 8.84 -22.76
CA GLN A 236 -1.79 8.40 -23.64
C GLN A 236 -1.42 8.62 -25.10
N PHE A 237 -1.72 7.65 -25.95
CA PHE A 237 -1.64 7.82 -27.40
C PHE A 237 -2.88 8.58 -27.91
N PRO A 238 -2.71 9.75 -28.57
CA PRO A 238 -3.85 10.61 -28.93
C PRO A 238 -4.86 9.98 -29.88
N ARG A 239 -4.42 9.10 -30.79
CA ARG A 239 -5.29 8.50 -31.81
C ARG A 239 -6.12 7.33 -31.30
N SER A 240 -5.49 6.41 -30.58
CA SER A 240 -6.13 5.18 -30.10
C SER A 240 -6.72 5.31 -28.71
N GLY A 241 -6.41 6.39 -27.99
CA GLY A 241 -6.75 6.58 -26.58
C GLY A 241 -6.02 5.62 -25.63
N THR A 242 -5.12 4.78 -26.13
CA THR A 242 -4.37 3.79 -25.36
C THR A 242 -3.54 4.49 -24.28
N ARG A 243 -3.67 4.07 -23.03
CA ARG A 243 -2.85 4.56 -21.93
C ARG A 243 -1.77 3.54 -21.59
N LEU A 244 -0.54 4.04 -21.46
CA LEU A 244 0.60 3.26 -21.01
C LEU A 244 1.16 3.85 -19.72
N ALA A 245 1.59 2.97 -18.82
CA ALA A 245 2.41 3.33 -17.69
C ALA A 245 3.49 2.27 -17.48
N GLY A 246 4.73 2.73 -17.30
CA GLY A 246 5.84 1.90 -16.90
C GLY A 246 6.54 2.53 -15.70
N ALA A 247 6.91 1.72 -14.72
CA ALA A 247 7.66 2.17 -13.56
C ALA A 247 8.68 1.12 -13.14
N TYR A 248 9.85 1.57 -12.73
CA TYR A 248 10.86 0.74 -12.11
C TYR A 248 11.29 1.37 -10.79
N MET A 249 11.32 0.56 -9.73
CA MET A 249 11.87 0.96 -8.44
C MET A 249 12.97 -0.01 -8.04
N TRP A 250 14.14 0.55 -7.77
CA TRP A 250 15.28 -0.15 -7.21
C TRP A 250 15.36 0.10 -5.70
N THR A 251 15.67 -0.95 -4.95
CA THR A 251 16.06 -0.88 -3.53
C THR A 251 17.05 -2.02 -3.20
N THR A 252 17.52 -2.07 -1.96
CA THR A 252 18.44 -3.13 -1.51
C THR A 252 17.74 -4.49 -1.47
N HIS A 253 18.41 -5.52 -2.00
CA HIS A 253 17.94 -6.91 -1.96
C HIS A 253 17.75 -7.43 -0.53
N GLY A 254 16.92 -8.47 -0.38
CA GLY A 254 16.69 -9.13 0.91
C GLY A 254 15.97 -8.22 1.93
N THR A 255 15.11 -7.33 1.45
CA THR A 255 14.29 -6.46 2.29
C THR A 255 12.82 -6.69 1.96
N LEU A 256 11.99 -6.81 2.98
CA LEU A 256 10.55 -6.81 2.84
C LEU A 256 10.11 -5.36 2.72
N GLY A 257 9.55 -5.05 1.54
CA GLY A 257 9.51 -3.72 0.95
C GLY A 257 8.96 -2.59 1.83
N PRO A 258 9.16 -1.35 1.39
CA PRO A 258 8.59 -0.19 2.06
C PRO A 258 7.07 -0.22 1.89
N ALA A 259 6.33 -0.32 2.99
CA ALA A 259 4.87 -0.27 2.98
C ALA A 259 4.34 1.07 3.51
N HIS A 260 5.06 2.17 3.24
CA HIS A 260 4.57 3.50 3.57
C HIS A 260 3.71 4.02 2.43
N ALA A 261 2.43 4.28 2.72
CA ALA A 261 1.52 4.93 1.80
C ALA A 261 1.57 6.45 2.06
N TRP A 262 2.30 7.17 1.21
CA TRP A 262 2.52 8.61 1.35
C TRP A 262 1.21 9.40 1.29
N LEU A 263 0.91 10.19 2.30
CA LEU A 263 -0.29 11.02 2.44
C LEU A 263 -0.17 12.38 1.72
N THR A 264 1.06 12.80 1.44
CA THR A 264 1.39 14.12 0.84
C THR A 264 2.01 14.01 -0.55
N GLN A 265 2.12 12.80 -1.11
CA GLN A 265 2.62 12.56 -2.46
C GLN A 265 1.48 12.08 -3.36
N SER A 266 1.48 12.54 -4.61
CA SER A 266 0.47 12.14 -5.62
C SER A 266 0.75 10.77 -6.25
N TRP A 267 1.90 10.16 -5.93
CA TRP A 267 2.33 8.88 -6.49
C TRP A 267 2.98 8.00 -5.42
N GLN A 268 2.63 6.71 -5.45
CA GLN A 268 3.18 5.66 -4.61
C GLN A 268 4.19 4.82 -5.41
N PRO A 269 5.49 4.86 -5.06
CA PRO A 269 6.48 3.94 -5.63
C PRO A 269 6.07 2.49 -5.40
N GLN A 270 6.11 1.67 -6.45
CA GLN A 270 5.91 0.22 -6.35
C GLN A 270 7.21 -0.48 -6.69
N LEU A 271 7.59 -1.44 -5.86
CA LEU A 271 8.85 -2.16 -6.02
C LEU A 271 8.89 -2.96 -7.34
N GLY A 272 10.09 -3.07 -7.92
CA GLY A 272 10.31 -3.84 -9.13
C GLY A 272 9.89 -3.12 -10.41
N LEU A 273 9.89 -3.87 -11.51
CA LEU A 273 9.45 -3.39 -12.82
C LEU A 273 7.95 -3.67 -12.99
N ASN A 274 7.17 -2.62 -13.18
CA ASN A 274 5.72 -2.66 -13.32
C ASN A 274 5.30 -2.01 -14.63
N LEU A 275 4.41 -2.66 -15.37
CA LEU A 275 3.88 -2.21 -16.66
C LEU A 275 2.35 -2.30 -16.66
N GLN A 276 1.68 -1.28 -17.16
CA GLN A 276 0.24 -1.26 -17.31
C GLN A 276 -0.15 -0.70 -18.69
N VAL A 277 -1.10 -1.40 -19.32
CA VAL A 277 -1.70 -1.01 -20.59
C VAL A 277 -3.21 -0.96 -20.41
N LYS A 278 -3.82 0.16 -20.80
CA LYS A 278 -5.28 0.32 -20.87
C LYS A 278 -5.69 0.74 -22.27
N GLN A 279 -6.48 -0.09 -22.93
CA GLN A 279 -6.92 0.11 -24.30
C GLN A 279 -8.44 0.29 -24.31
N PRO A 280 -8.95 1.50 -24.61
CA PRO A 280 -10.37 1.68 -24.93
C PRO A 280 -10.72 0.83 -26.15
N ILE A 281 -11.79 0.05 -26.04
CA ILE A 281 -12.33 -0.74 -27.15
C ILE A 281 -13.47 0.07 -27.76
N PRO A 282 -13.44 0.36 -29.08
CA PRO A 282 -14.56 1.01 -29.76
C PRO A 282 -15.86 0.25 -29.54
N ALA A 283 -16.98 0.96 -29.37
CA ALA A 283 -18.28 0.31 -29.28
C ALA A 283 -18.53 -0.51 -30.56
N MET A 284 -18.63 -1.84 -30.42
CA MET A 284 -19.06 -2.70 -31.51
C MET A 284 -20.59 -2.58 -31.64
N GLY A 285 -21.06 -2.43 -32.88
CA GLY A 285 -22.42 -2.03 -33.23
C GLY A 285 -23.51 -2.64 -32.35
N GLY A 286 -24.25 -1.78 -31.65
CA GLY A 286 -25.46 -2.13 -30.90
C GLY A 286 -25.30 -2.27 -29.38
N ILE A 287 -24.09 -2.31 -28.83
CA ILE A 287 -23.89 -2.45 -27.37
C ILE A 287 -23.66 -1.07 -26.73
N PRO A 288 -24.59 -0.55 -25.91
CA PRO A 288 -24.37 0.68 -25.17
C PRO A 288 -23.31 0.45 -24.08
N GLY A 289 -22.22 1.20 -24.11
CA GLY A 289 -21.17 1.13 -23.09
C GLY A 289 -19.81 1.62 -23.56
N ARG A 290 -18.92 1.90 -22.60
CA ARG A 290 -17.48 2.11 -22.83
C ARG A 290 -16.75 0.86 -22.36
N PHE A 291 -16.12 0.15 -23.29
CA PHE A 291 -15.33 -1.04 -22.98
C PHE A 291 -13.85 -0.66 -22.91
N GLU A 292 -13.13 -1.25 -21.95
CA GLU A 292 -11.69 -1.05 -21.79
C GLU A 292 -11.02 -2.41 -21.55
N MET A 293 -10.00 -2.73 -22.34
CA MET A 293 -9.09 -3.84 -22.05
C MET A 293 -7.97 -3.33 -21.15
N THR A 294 -7.75 -4.01 -20.03
CA THR A 294 -6.64 -3.71 -19.13
C THR A 294 -5.70 -4.90 -19.05
N ALA A 295 -4.40 -4.65 -19.19
CA ALA A 295 -3.34 -5.61 -18.92
C ALA A 295 -2.36 -4.98 -17.92
N GLU A 296 -2.03 -5.70 -16.86
CA GLU A 296 -1.13 -5.24 -15.81
C GLU A 296 -0.11 -6.34 -15.49
N LEU A 297 1.17 -5.99 -15.58
CA LEU A 297 2.28 -6.83 -15.19
C LEU A 297 2.98 -6.17 -14.01
N ARG A 298 3.09 -6.88 -12.90
CA ARG A 298 3.63 -6.34 -11.65
C ARG A 298 4.90 -7.07 -11.25
N ASN A 299 5.87 -6.30 -10.76
CA ASN A 299 7.15 -6.78 -10.24
C ASN A 299 7.81 -7.86 -11.12
N LEU A 300 7.97 -7.59 -12.41
CA LEU A 300 8.54 -8.51 -13.41
C LEU A 300 9.96 -9.00 -13.08
N LEU A 301 10.66 -8.32 -12.17
CA LEU A 301 12.01 -8.67 -11.72
C LEU A 301 12.03 -9.48 -10.41
N ALA A 302 10.86 -9.83 -9.87
CA ALA A 302 10.71 -10.58 -8.62
C ALA A 302 11.55 -10.02 -7.46
N GLN A 303 11.46 -8.70 -7.23
CA GLN A 303 12.19 -8.02 -6.15
C GLN A 303 11.36 -7.90 -4.87
N GLY A 304 12.03 -7.75 -3.72
CA GLY A 304 11.37 -7.51 -2.41
C GLY A 304 10.98 -8.74 -1.62
N TYR A 305 11.62 -9.87 -1.89
CA TYR A 305 11.43 -11.11 -1.14
C TYR A 305 12.62 -11.35 -0.21
N VAL A 306 12.34 -11.91 0.96
CA VAL A 306 13.34 -12.44 1.87
C VAL A 306 13.21 -13.96 1.82
N PRO A 307 14.23 -14.70 1.34
CA PRO A 307 14.17 -16.14 1.32
C PRO A 307 14.20 -16.69 2.75
N LEU A 308 13.36 -17.69 2.99
CA LEU A 308 13.44 -18.57 4.14
C LEU A 308 13.92 -19.92 3.62
N MET A 309 14.90 -20.52 4.29
CA MET A 309 15.33 -21.87 3.93
C MET A 309 14.46 -22.86 4.70
N SER A 310 13.84 -23.78 3.97
CA SER A 310 13.15 -24.89 4.60
C SER A 310 14.19 -25.92 5.10
N PRO A 311 13.90 -26.70 6.16
CA PRO A 311 14.74 -27.82 6.55
C PRO A 311 15.01 -28.82 5.40
N ASP A 312 14.15 -28.84 4.38
CA ASP A 312 14.21 -29.76 3.24
C ASP A 312 14.92 -29.16 2.01
N GLY A 313 15.46 -27.94 2.12
CA GLY A 313 16.11 -27.21 1.02
C GLY A 313 15.19 -26.23 0.30
#